data_AF-A0A7V1WC56-F1
#
_entry.id   AF-A0A7V1WC56-F1
#
_cell.length_a   1.000
_cell.length_b   1.000
_cell.length_c   1.000
_cell.angle_alpha   90.00
_cell.angle_beta   90.00
_cell.angle_gamma   90.00
#
_symmetry.space_group_name_H-M   'P 1'
#
loop_
_entity.id
_entity.type
_entity.pdbx_description
1 polymer ?
#
loop_
_entity_poly.entity_id
_entity_poly.type
_entity_poly.pdbx_seq_one_letter_code
_entity_poly.pdbx_strand_id
1 'polypeptide(L)'
;MLRCGPRRPAAARRSSRRRMRALAWSLGGARAAAQDRIPTPARCSPNTSVRFRILHARLHVICLQPRRRHGRATGTWSACTDALRCTGGIGDRRAEVAGMRTLWILPLALTLAAAARAEDVKRTAEYRRIRAYLDSIPAIDTHDHLFPFEIMRGRVKTERGEGMNLFSLWSTSYLLRHTSITRWPASGRFDDWWREARDDFDNVRAASYYRYMLPAYKDLYGVDFDAITDDQARVLNNRIFENYRDVRWIHEVVTKRAKIELMLNDPYWARLDFRTAYPFGVLVINVTPFLDAHHPEAVPAPMDSPYAFAQQEGMRVGSLEEYVAVLDRILQRGKEAGGVCLKTTTAYARSLDFANASRDAAARAFGRRPDDVGPVDRKAFQDYIMWRIVELAAKHGLPFQIHTGDAQIQGSNPLLLVDLIQANPRTKFVLFHGGYPWIGETGAIANRYRNVWIDSCWLPTISYSMAKRAYREWLEVMPSDRILWGADGNHAEGIYGATVMTRQCLAEALAEKVRRGEIRLEDALRCGRQILRENALALFPALRGRVVQWPR
;
A
#
# COMPACT_ATOMS: atom_id res chain seq x y z
N MET A 1 -3.09 -46.62 44.60
CA MET A 1 -4.45 -47.11 44.99
C MET A 1 -5.33 -45.91 45.34
N LEU A 2 -6.65 -46.09 45.42
CA LEU A 2 -7.67 -45.04 45.54
C LEU A 2 -7.99 -44.62 46.98
N ARG A 3 -8.24 -43.32 47.20
CA ARG A 3 -9.32 -42.70 48.03
C ARG A 3 -9.15 -41.17 47.96
N CYS A 4 -10.10 -40.40 47.40
CA CYS A 4 -11.38 -39.94 47.96
C CYS A 4 -11.23 -38.80 49.00
N GLY A 5 -11.89 -37.65 48.75
CA GLY A 5 -11.88 -36.46 49.62
C GLY A 5 -12.81 -36.56 50.83
N PRO A 6 -13.27 -35.43 51.45
CA PRO A 6 -14.34 -34.66 50.80
C PRO A 6 -14.48 -33.15 51.19
N ARG A 7 -15.61 -32.54 50.73
CA ARG A 7 -16.35 -31.34 51.23
C ARG A 7 -15.96 -29.93 50.74
N ARG A 8 -17.02 -29.16 50.46
CA ARG A 8 -17.09 -27.69 50.28
C ARG A 8 -17.39 -27.01 51.63
N PRO A 9 -17.26 -25.67 51.72
CA PRO A 9 -18.47 -24.85 51.91
C PRO A 9 -18.62 -23.78 50.81
N ALA A 10 -19.63 -22.90 50.92
CA ALA A 10 -20.10 -22.06 49.82
C ALA A 10 -20.04 -20.54 50.08
N ALA A 11 -19.88 -19.80 48.98
CA ALA A 11 -20.37 -18.45 48.70
C ALA A 11 -20.17 -17.30 49.72
N ALA A 12 -19.36 -16.32 49.33
CA ALA A 12 -19.56 -14.91 49.69
C ALA A 12 -19.69 -14.08 48.40
N ARG A 13 -20.78 -13.32 48.23
CA ARG A 13 -20.98 -12.42 47.08
C ARG A 13 -20.35 -11.05 47.37
N ARG A 14 -19.44 -10.57 46.52
CA ARG A 14 -19.26 -9.12 46.27
C ARG A 14 -19.06 -8.84 44.78
N SER A 15 -19.57 -7.70 44.33
CA SER A 15 -19.69 -7.34 42.93
C SER A 15 -18.66 -6.30 42.50
N SER A 16 -18.00 -6.51 41.36
CA SER A 16 -17.28 -5.45 40.64
C SER A 16 -17.49 -5.57 39.12
N ARG A 17 -18.46 -4.82 38.59
CA ARG A 17 -18.63 -4.65 37.13
C ARG A 17 -17.49 -3.76 36.61
N ARG A 18 -16.52 -4.34 35.88
CA ARG A 18 -15.73 -3.73 34.77
C ARG A 18 -14.46 -4.56 34.47
N ARG A 19 -14.54 -5.47 33.49
CA ARG A 19 -13.39 -6.01 32.71
C ARG A 19 -13.86 -6.28 31.27
N MET A 20 -12.92 -6.55 30.36
CA MET A 20 -13.10 -6.80 28.92
C MET A 20 -13.54 -5.60 28.05
N ARG A 21 -12.64 -4.61 27.91
CA ARG A 21 -12.45 -3.83 26.67
C ARG A 21 -10.99 -3.41 26.54
N ALA A 22 -10.17 -4.25 25.90
CA ALA A 22 -8.77 -3.97 25.54
C ALA A 22 -8.29 -4.96 24.45
N LEU A 23 -8.82 -4.82 23.23
CA LEU A 23 -8.29 -5.46 22.02
C LEU A 23 -8.82 -4.68 20.79
N ALA A 24 -8.19 -4.89 19.62
CA ALA A 24 -8.51 -4.23 18.34
C ALA A 24 -8.32 -2.71 18.29
N TRP A 25 -7.05 -2.27 18.31
CA TRP A 25 -6.61 -0.98 17.73
C TRP A 25 -5.50 -1.23 16.70
N SER A 26 -5.90 -1.49 15.45
CA SER A 26 -5.05 -1.35 14.26
C SER A 26 -5.93 -1.32 13.01
N LEU A 27 -5.92 -0.16 12.33
CA LEU A 27 -6.48 0.09 10.98
C LEU A 27 -7.93 -0.36 10.70
N GLY A 28 -8.87 0.59 10.75
CA GLY A 28 -10.17 0.48 10.08
C GLY A 28 -11.41 0.76 10.95
N GLY A 29 -12.05 1.92 10.75
CA GLY A 29 -13.42 2.19 11.21
C GLY A 29 -13.56 3.12 12.43
N ALA A 30 -13.65 4.43 12.19
CA ALA A 30 -13.88 5.42 13.25
C ALA A 30 -14.76 6.63 12.81
N ARG A 31 -16.01 6.38 12.39
CA ARG A 31 -17.07 7.40 12.29
C ARG A 31 -18.48 6.79 12.44
N ALA A 32 -18.95 6.67 13.69
CA ALA A 32 -20.36 6.48 14.05
C ALA A 32 -20.56 6.73 15.57
N ALA A 33 -21.80 7.02 15.98
CA ALA A 33 -22.28 7.05 17.38
C ALA A 33 -21.62 8.08 18.33
N ALA A 34 -21.89 9.37 18.11
CA ALA A 34 -21.79 10.42 19.14
C ALA A 34 -22.80 11.57 18.92
N GLN A 35 -24.03 11.25 18.51
CA GLN A 35 -25.16 12.17 18.48
C GLN A 35 -26.31 11.57 19.30
N ASP A 36 -26.61 12.19 20.45
CA ASP A 36 -27.97 12.44 20.94
C ASP A 36 -27.95 13.10 22.33
N ARG A 37 -28.23 14.41 22.35
CA ARG A 37 -28.87 15.18 23.44
C ARG A 37 -28.86 16.68 23.09
N ILE A 38 -29.95 17.14 22.49
CA ILE A 38 -30.26 18.57 22.33
C ILE A 38 -31.08 19.02 23.54
N PRO A 39 -30.71 20.15 24.16
CA PRO A 39 -31.68 21.05 24.77
C PRO A 39 -31.84 22.34 23.94
N THR A 40 -33.08 22.82 23.80
CA THR A 40 -33.43 24.06 23.09
C THR A 40 -33.13 25.33 23.93
N PRO A 41 -33.07 26.53 23.30
CA PRO A 41 -32.30 27.65 23.86
C PRO A 41 -33.05 28.51 24.89
N ALA A 42 -32.27 29.12 25.80
CA ALA A 42 -32.69 30.23 26.67
C ALA A 42 -32.39 31.60 26.04
N ARG A 43 -33.02 32.67 26.56
CA ARG A 43 -33.07 34.01 25.94
C ARG A 43 -31.88 34.92 26.27
N CYS A 44 -31.72 35.96 25.45
CA CYS A 44 -30.65 36.96 25.52
C CYS A 44 -30.75 37.94 26.71
N SER A 45 -29.59 38.42 27.18
CA SER A 45 -29.34 39.84 27.50
C SER A 45 -27.82 40.13 27.59
N PRO A 46 -27.36 41.40 27.52
CA PRO A 46 -26.01 41.75 27.07
C PRO A 46 -25.04 42.26 28.16
N ASN A 47 -23.91 42.84 27.70
CA ASN A 47 -22.84 43.57 28.41
C ASN A 47 -21.68 42.77 29.02
N THR A 48 -20.61 42.62 28.24
CA THR A 48 -19.32 43.31 28.51
C THR A 48 -18.48 43.36 27.22
N SER A 49 -17.44 44.21 27.17
CA SER A 49 -16.82 44.60 25.91
C SER A 49 -15.29 44.79 25.98
N VAL A 50 -14.64 44.83 24.80
CA VAL A 50 -13.29 45.38 24.54
C VAL A 50 -12.08 44.63 25.15
N ARG A 51 -11.48 43.68 24.39
CA ARG A 51 -10.19 43.85 23.67
C ARG A 51 -9.57 42.52 23.22
N PHE A 52 -9.14 42.46 21.96
CA PHE A 52 -8.03 41.59 21.51
C PHE A 52 -7.04 42.45 20.70
N ARG A 53 -5.74 42.27 20.94
CA ARG A 53 -4.67 42.89 20.15
C ARG A 53 -4.25 41.90 19.05
N ILE A 54 -4.25 42.33 17.79
CA ILE A 54 -3.56 41.64 16.70
C ILE A 54 -2.23 42.37 16.48
N LEU A 55 -1.12 41.64 16.54
CA LEU A 55 0.22 42.18 16.30
C LEU A 55 0.70 41.75 14.91
N HIS A 56 0.72 42.66 13.95
CA HIS A 56 1.30 42.42 12.63
C HIS A 56 2.80 42.77 12.63
N ALA A 57 3.66 41.77 12.50
CA ALA A 57 5.05 41.93 12.07
C ALA A 57 5.15 41.68 10.55
N ARG A 58 6.01 42.42 9.86
CA ARG A 58 6.18 42.34 8.40
C ARG A 58 7.38 41.47 8.04
N LEU A 59 7.26 40.68 6.97
CA LEU A 59 8.39 40.14 6.22
C LEU A 59 8.59 40.94 4.93
N HIS A 60 9.85 41.21 4.57
CA HIS A 60 10.19 41.95 3.37
C HIS A 60 10.12 41.07 2.12
N VAL A 61 9.58 41.64 1.03
CA VAL A 61 9.84 41.19 -0.34
C VAL A 61 10.53 42.33 -1.07
N ILE A 62 11.70 42.06 -1.64
CA ILE A 62 12.43 43.01 -2.48
C ILE A 62 12.12 42.67 -3.94
N CYS A 63 11.53 43.61 -4.66
CA CYS A 63 11.36 43.54 -6.11
C CYS A 63 11.86 44.85 -6.73
N LEU A 64 12.80 44.74 -7.67
CA LEU A 64 13.37 45.87 -8.40
C LEU A 64 12.53 46.18 -9.65
N GLN A 65 12.21 47.45 -9.87
CA GLN A 65 11.68 47.96 -11.14
C GLN A 65 12.32 49.31 -11.51
N PRO A 66 12.73 49.51 -12.77
CA PRO A 66 13.16 50.81 -13.28
C PRO A 66 12.03 51.60 -13.97
N ARG A 67 11.44 52.53 -13.21
CA ARG A 67 10.96 53.87 -13.62
C ARG A 67 9.79 54.05 -14.61
N ARG A 68 9.05 55.15 -14.37
CA ARG A 68 7.87 55.66 -15.10
C ARG A 68 8.24 56.69 -16.19
N ARG A 69 7.33 56.93 -17.13
CA ARG A 69 6.78 58.25 -17.57
C ARG A 69 5.42 57.96 -18.25
N HIS A 70 4.28 58.50 -17.77
CA HIS A 70 3.69 59.83 -18.08
C HIS A 70 3.17 59.93 -19.53
N GLY A 71 1.90 60.28 -19.80
CA GLY A 71 0.85 60.79 -18.89
C GLY A 71 -0.61 60.64 -19.41
N ARG A 72 -1.53 61.44 -18.83
CA ARG A 72 -2.98 61.54 -19.18
C ARG A 72 -3.17 62.44 -20.44
N ALA A 73 -4.34 62.71 -21.06
CA ALA A 73 -5.79 62.51 -20.84
C ALA A 73 -6.52 62.65 -22.24
N THR A 74 -7.86 62.70 -22.48
CA THR A 74 -9.10 62.68 -21.66
C THR A 74 -10.31 62.21 -22.51
N GLY A 75 -11.23 61.42 -21.94
CA GLY A 75 -12.67 61.29 -22.32
C GLY A 75 -13.04 60.75 -23.73
N THR A 76 -14.32 60.51 -24.07
CA THR A 76 -15.52 60.11 -23.29
C THR A 76 -16.69 59.76 -24.24
N TRP A 77 -17.41 58.66 -23.97
CA TRP A 77 -18.80 58.34 -24.37
C TRP A 77 -19.30 58.47 -25.83
N SER A 78 -19.76 57.34 -26.36
CA SER A 78 -21.13 57.08 -26.90
C SER A 78 -21.14 56.32 -28.24
N ALA A 79 -22.25 55.64 -28.53
CA ALA A 79 -22.48 54.84 -29.73
C ALA A 79 -23.54 55.47 -30.65
N CYS A 80 -23.57 55.09 -31.94
CA CYS A 80 -24.71 54.38 -32.54
C CYS A 80 -24.55 54.02 -34.04
N THR A 81 -25.05 52.82 -34.37
CA THR A 81 -25.74 52.35 -35.61
C THR A 81 -25.58 53.05 -36.98
N ASP A 82 -25.27 52.20 -37.97
CA ASP A 82 -26.00 51.98 -39.25
C ASP A 82 -25.93 52.95 -40.46
N ALA A 83 -25.19 52.46 -41.47
CA ALA A 83 -25.67 52.11 -42.82
C ALA A 83 -25.97 53.18 -43.92
N LEU A 84 -26.06 52.66 -45.16
CA LEU A 84 -26.41 53.30 -46.45
C LEU A 84 -25.34 54.22 -47.07
N ARG A 85 -25.25 54.41 -48.41
CA ARG A 85 -25.40 53.51 -49.60
C ARG A 85 -25.12 54.36 -50.87
N CYS A 86 -24.28 53.87 -51.81
CA CYS A 86 -24.19 54.35 -53.21
C CYS A 86 -23.77 55.85 -53.38
N THR A 87 -23.40 56.40 -54.55
CA THR A 87 -23.09 55.95 -55.92
C THR A 87 -21.65 56.46 -56.27
N GLY A 88 -20.99 56.22 -57.41
CA GLY A 88 -21.23 55.42 -58.62
C GLY A 88 -20.17 55.77 -59.68
N GLY A 89 -20.06 54.99 -60.76
CA GLY A 89 -19.12 55.29 -61.85
C GLY A 89 -18.96 54.13 -62.84
N ILE A 90 -19.26 54.35 -64.12
CA ILE A 90 -19.18 53.34 -65.19
C ILE A 90 -18.04 53.71 -66.15
N GLY A 91 -17.23 52.73 -66.53
CA GLY A 91 -16.19 52.87 -67.55
C GLY A 91 -15.85 51.51 -68.14
N ASP A 92 -16.42 51.19 -69.31
CA ASP A 92 -16.27 49.89 -69.98
C ASP A 92 -15.00 49.82 -70.83
N ARG A 93 -14.25 48.72 -70.69
CA ARG A 93 -13.41 48.18 -71.76
C ARG A 93 -13.07 46.71 -71.52
N ARG A 94 -13.47 45.86 -72.46
CA ARG A 94 -13.21 44.41 -72.46
C ARG A 94 -11.75 44.10 -72.82
N ALA A 95 -11.20 43.05 -72.21
CA ALA A 95 -10.09 42.27 -72.74
C ALA A 95 -10.38 40.79 -72.47
N GLU A 96 -10.16 39.93 -73.47
CA GLU A 96 -10.54 38.53 -73.42
C GLU A 96 -9.44 37.67 -72.79
N VAL A 97 -9.81 36.74 -71.90
CA VAL A 97 -8.93 35.66 -71.44
C VAL A 97 -9.70 34.35 -71.47
N ALA A 98 -9.56 33.61 -72.57
CA ALA A 98 -10.04 32.26 -72.71
C ALA A 98 -8.90 31.36 -73.19
N GLY A 99 -8.60 30.28 -72.45
CA GLY A 99 -7.72 29.22 -72.94
C GLY A 99 -6.45 28.91 -72.14
N MET A 100 -6.58 28.49 -70.88
CA MET A 100 -5.74 27.38 -70.40
C MET A 100 -6.45 26.58 -69.30
N ARG A 101 -6.97 25.39 -69.64
CA ARG A 101 -7.50 24.41 -68.68
C ARG A 101 -6.39 23.45 -68.27
N THR A 102 -5.65 23.78 -67.22
CA THR A 102 -4.73 22.83 -66.56
C THR A 102 -5.32 22.45 -65.21
N LEU A 103 -5.77 21.20 -65.07
CA LEU A 103 -6.40 20.73 -63.84
C LEU A 103 -5.34 20.54 -62.75
N TRP A 104 -5.45 21.31 -61.66
CA TRP A 104 -4.71 21.08 -60.42
C TRP A 104 -5.31 19.90 -59.64
N ILE A 105 -5.07 18.68 -60.12
CA ILE A 105 -5.42 17.45 -59.41
C ILE A 105 -4.30 17.11 -58.43
N LEU A 106 -4.58 17.32 -57.14
CA LEU A 106 -3.80 16.86 -55.97
C LEU A 106 -2.40 17.53 -55.80
N PRO A 107 -1.80 17.50 -54.58
CA PRO A 107 -2.08 16.62 -53.44
C PRO A 107 -2.86 17.25 -52.27
N LEU A 108 -4.17 16.96 -52.21
CA LEU A 108 -4.90 16.87 -50.93
C LEU A 108 -4.56 15.53 -50.23
N ALA A 109 -3.27 15.21 -50.14
CA ALA A 109 -2.76 13.90 -49.72
C ALA A 109 -1.65 14.00 -48.64
N LEU A 110 -1.29 15.23 -48.23
CA LEU A 110 -0.26 15.51 -47.23
C LEU A 110 -0.80 16.09 -45.91
N THR A 111 -2.10 16.42 -45.85
CA THR A 111 -2.81 16.80 -44.61
C THR A 111 -3.56 15.63 -43.97
N LEU A 112 -3.47 14.42 -44.53
CA LEU A 112 -3.69 13.16 -43.83
C LEU A 112 -2.37 12.64 -43.21
N ALA A 113 -1.55 13.54 -42.69
CA ALA A 113 -0.61 13.24 -41.63
C ALA A 113 -1.43 12.78 -40.42
N ALA A 114 -1.70 11.48 -40.35
CA ALA A 114 -2.71 10.94 -39.45
C ALA A 114 -2.38 11.32 -38.01
N ALA A 115 -3.39 11.87 -37.31
CA ALA A 115 -3.41 11.90 -35.86
C ALA A 115 -3.54 10.44 -35.37
N ALA A 116 -2.43 9.72 -35.46
CA ALA A 116 -2.29 8.34 -35.03
C ALA A 116 -2.46 8.31 -33.51
N ARG A 117 -3.71 8.16 -33.08
CA ARG A 117 -4.07 7.84 -31.70
C ARG A 117 -3.20 6.68 -31.29
N ALA A 118 -2.23 6.95 -30.42
CA ALA A 118 -1.22 5.98 -30.03
C ALA A 118 -1.92 4.69 -29.63
N GLU A 119 -1.63 3.61 -30.37
CA GLU A 119 -2.26 2.32 -30.15
C GLU A 119 -2.12 1.94 -28.68
N ASP A 120 -3.25 1.68 -28.01
CA ASP A 120 -3.27 1.17 -26.64
C ASP A 120 -2.29 0.01 -26.54
N VAL A 121 -1.27 0.15 -25.68
CA VAL A 121 -0.14 -0.78 -25.63
C VAL A 121 -0.61 -2.21 -25.40
N LYS A 122 -1.77 -2.42 -24.75
CA LYS A 122 -2.38 -3.75 -24.53
C LYS A 122 -2.77 -4.50 -25.80
N ARG A 123 -2.96 -3.79 -26.91
CA ARG A 123 -3.36 -4.33 -28.22
C ARG A 123 -2.17 -4.76 -29.09
N THR A 124 -0.97 -4.38 -28.68
CA THR A 124 0.27 -4.54 -29.44
C THR A 124 0.81 -5.98 -29.38
N ALA A 125 1.65 -6.36 -30.36
CA ALA A 125 2.31 -7.66 -30.34
C ALA A 125 3.37 -7.75 -29.23
N GLU A 126 4.06 -6.64 -28.95
CA GLU A 126 5.09 -6.53 -27.90
C GLU A 126 4.48 -6.80 -26.53
N TYR A 127 3.36 -6.15 -26.18
CA TYR A 127 2.66 -6.41 -24.93
C TYR A 127 2.18 -7.84 -24.83
N ARG A 128 1.56 -8.41 -25.87
CA ARG A 128 1.11 -9.81 -25.84
C ARG A 128 2.27 -10.78 -25.54
N ARG A 129 3.42 -10.60 -26.20
CA ARG A 129 4.61 -11.46 -25.99
C ARG A 129 5.26 -11.25 -24.64
N ILE A 130 5.37 -10.01 -24.16
CA ILE A 130 5.89 -9.70 -22.81
C ILE A 130 4.95 -10.26 -21.74
N ARG A 131 3.65 -9.96 -21.81
CA ARG A 131 2.64 -10.41 -20.83
C ARG A 131 2.57 -11.93 -20.73
N ALA A 132 2.53 -12.65 -21.86
CA ALA A 132 2.54 -14.11 -21.87
C ALA A 132 3.83 -14.70 -21.26
N TYR A 133 4.98 -14.04 -21.50
CA TYR A 133 6.24 -14.42 -20.84
C TYR A 133 6.20 -14.13 -19.34
N LEU A 134 5.73 -12.96 -18.88
CA LEU A 134 5.60 -12.68 -17.44
C LEU A 134 4.67 -13.69 -16.76
N ASP A 135 3.56 -14.08 -17.39
CA ASP A 135 2.63 -15.10 -16.89
C ASP A 135 3.19 -16.53 -16.94
N SER A 136 4.35 -16.75 -17.57
CA SER A 136 5.08 -18.01 -17.45
C SER A 136 5.89 -18.12 -16.16
N ILE A 137 6.27 -16.99 -15.55
CA ILE A 137 7.32 -16.95 -14.53
C ILE A 137 6.77 -17.37 -13.16
N PRO A 138 7.35 -18.39 -12.49
CA PRO A 138 7.13 -18.64 -11.07
C PRO A 138 7.72 -17.45 -10.31
N ALA A 139 6.86 -16.63 -9.73
CA ALA A 139 7.24 -15.39 -9.07
C ALA A 139 7.46 -15.61 -7.58
N ILE A 140 8.32 -14.80 -6.97
CA ILE A 140 8.46 -14.71 -5.53
C ILE A 140 7.73 -13.45 -5.09
N ASP A 141 6.76 -13.61 -4.20
CA ASP A 141 6.05 -12.50 -3.58
C ASP A 141 6.82 -12.03 -2.34
N THR A 142 7.14 -10.73 -2.26
CA THR A 142 7.90 -10.15 -1.15
C THR A 142 7.05 -9.66 0.02
N HIS A 143 5.71 -9.64 -0.09
CA HIS A 143 4.84 -9.27 1.02
C HIS A 143 3.40 -9.78 0.89
N ASP A 144 2.98 -10.60 1.85
CA ASP A 144 1.58 -10.96 2.09
C ASP A 144 1.23 -10.99 3.59
N HIS A 145 -0.08 -11.01 3.85
CA HIS A 145 -0.70 -11.07 5.18
C HIS A 145 -1.69 -12.25 5.30
N LEU A 146 -1.37 -13.37 4.64
CA LEU A 146 -2.22 -14.55 4.58
C LEU A 146 -2.24 -15.29 5.93
N PHE A 147 -3.42 -15.29 6.57
CA PHE A 147 -3.65 -15.98 7.84
C PHE A 147 -3.61 -17.52 7.69
N PRO A 148 -3.31 -18.27 8.77
CA PRO A 148 -3.56 -19.71 8.81
C PRO A 148 -5.03 -20.00 8.53
N PHE A 149 -5.29 -21.09 7.81
CA PHE A 149 -6.60 -21.38 7.21
C PHE A 149 -7.73 -21.48 8.25
N GLU A 150 -7.41 -22.01 9.42
CA GLU A 150 -8.30 -22.26 10.56
C GLU A 150 -8.79 -20.97 11.20
N ILE A 151 -7.93 -19.94 11.24
CA ILE A 151 -8.19 -18.63 11.89
C ILE A 151 -8.32 -17.48 10.87
N MET A 152 -8.59 -17.81 9.61
CA MET A 152 -8.69 -16.84 8.53
C MET A 152 -9.75 -15.76 8.82
N ARG A 153 -9.35 -14.49 8.69
CA ARG A 153 -10.22 -13.33 8.91
C ARG A 153 -11.36 -13.31 7.90
N GLY A 154 -12.50 -12.74 8.29
CA GLY A 154 -13.67 -12.57 7.40
C GLY A 154 -14.64 -13.75 7.37
N ARG A 155 -14.30 -14.90 7.99
CA ARG A 155 -15.26 -16.01 8.16
C ARG A 155 -16.54 -15.52 8.84
N VAL A 156 -17.69 -15.92 8.30
CA VAL A 156 -19.03 -15.56 8.80
C VAL A 156 -19.91 -16.78 8.98
N LYS A 157 -20.88 -16.68 9.89
CA LYS A 157 -21.90 -17.71 10.12
C LYS A 157 -23.00 -17.61 9.06
N THR A 158 -23.32 -18.75 8.48
CA THR A 158 -24.37 -18.90 7.46
C THR A 158 -25.31 -20.05 7.86
N GLU A 159 -26.44 -20.18 7.16
CA GLU A 159 -27.33 -21.36 7.23
C GLU A 159 -26.58 -22.70 7.02
N ARG A 160 -25.41 -22.64 6.37
CA ARG A 160 -24.56 -23.78 5.98
C ARG A 160 -23.35 -24.00 6.91
N GLY A 161 -23.30 -23.31 8.04
CA GLY A 161 -22.18 -23.26 8.97
C GLY A 161 -21.28 -22.04 8.78
N GLU A 162 -20.12 -22.03 9.42
CA GLU A 162 -19.17 -20.91 9.41
C GLU A 162 -18.12 -21.08 8.29
N GLY A 163 -17.90 -20.05 7.48
CA GLY A 163 -17.00 -20.12 6.32
C GLY A 163 -16.70 -18.76 5.70
N MET A 164 -15.80 -18.74 4.71
CA MET A 164 -15.61 -17.56 3.85
C MET A 164 -16.67 -17.54 2.76
N ASN A 165 -17.12 -16.36 2.35
CA ASN A 165 -18.09 -16.18 1.27
C ASN A 165 -17.82 -14.85 0.51
N LEU A 166 -18.75 -14.39 -0.35
CA LEU A 166 -18.54 -13.16 -1.14
C LEU A 166 -18.38 -11.90 -0.27
N PHE A 167 -19.11 -11.80 0.85
CA PHE A 167 -18.90 -10.76 1.86
C PHE A 167 -17.51 -10.88 2.50
N SER A 168 -17.06 -12.09 2.83
CA SER A 168 -15.76 -12.30 3.49
C SER A 168 -14.59 -11.79 2.65
N LEU A 169 -14.62 -12.00 1.32
CA LEU A 169 -13.56 -11.51 0.43
C LEU A 169 -13.55 -9.98 0.41
N TRP A 170 -14.69 -9.34 0.10
CA TRP A 170 -14.75 -7.88 0.03
C TRP A 170 -14.48 -7.19 1.37
N SER A 171 -15.00 -7.72 2.48
CA SER A 171 -14.77 -7.17 3.84
C SER A 171 -13.37 -7.43 4.41
N THR A 172 -12.52 -8.22 3.74
CA THR A 172 -11.09 -8.37 4.06
C THR A 172 -10.17 -7.84 2.95
N SER A 173 -10.74 -7.29 1.88
CA SER A 173 -10.03 -6.58 0.81
C SER A 173 -9.75 -5.11 1.16
N TYR A 174 -8.94 -4.44 0.33
CA TYR A 174 -8.69 -3.00 0.47
C TYR A 174 -9.86 -2.09 0.08
N LEU A 175 -11.00 -2.63 -0.39
CA LEU A 175 -12.22 -1.85 -0.68
C LEU A 175 -12.60 -0.90 0.48
N LEU A 176 -12.39 -1.36 1.71
CA LEU A 176 -12.66 -0.63 2.96
C LEU A 176 -11.77 0.60 3.21
N ARG A 177 -10.79 0.87 2.32
CA ARG A 177 -10.05 2.16 2.28
C ARG A 177 -10.85 3.27 1.58
N HIS A 178 -11.83 2.93 0.75
CA HIS A 178 -12.60 3.90 -0.06
C HIS A 178 -14.10 3.95 0.25
N THR A 179 -14.72 2.82 0.58
CA THR A 179 -16.16 2.77 0.92
C THR A 179 -16.42 1.83 2.10
N SER A 180 -17.57 1.94 2.74
CA SER A 180 -18.09 0.85 3.59
C SER A 180 -18.67 -0.26 2.73
N ILE A 181 -18.75 -1.47 3.28
CA ILE A 181 -19.63 -2.51 2.76
C ILE A 181 -20.68 -2.85 3.82
N THR A 182 -21.90 -3.13 3.35
CA THR A 182 -23.03 -3.58 4.15
C THR A 182 -22.63 -4.79 4.98
N ARG A 183 -22.97 -4.76 6.27
CA ARG A 183 -22.56 -5.79 7.22
C ARG A 183 -23.30 -7.09 6.96
N TRP A 184 -22.63 -8.22 7.20
CA TRP A 184 -23.26 -9.52 7.15
C TRP A 184 -24.48 -9.58 8.11
N PRO A 185 -25.68 -9.97 7.63
CA PRO A 185 -26.91 -9.88 8.40
C PRO A 185 -26.99 -10.97 9.48
N ALA A 186 -27.76 -10.68 10.54
CA ALA A 186 -27.98 -11.63 11.64
C ALA A 186 -28.75 -12.90 11.21
N SER A 187 -29.43 -12.88 10.04
CA SER A 187 -30.04 -14.08 9.45
C SER A 187 -29.00 -15.08 8.90
N GLY A 188 -27.77 -14.64 8.63
CA GLY A 188 -26.74 -15.48 8.00
C GLY A 188 -27.01 -15.83 6.53
N ARG A 189 -27.97 -15.14 5.89
CA ARG A 189 -28.44 -15.42 4.52
C ARG A 189 -27.77 -14.51 3.50
N PHE A 190 -27.36 -15.10 2.37
CA PHE A 190 -26.75 -14.35 1.27
C PHE A 190 -27.72 -13.33 0.65
N ASP A 191 -28.96 -13.73 0.38
CA ASP A 191 -29.92 -12.84 -0.31
C ASP A 191 -30.30 -11.62 0.54
N ASP A 192 -30.30 -11.77 1.88
CA ASP A 192 -30.52 -10.64 2.79
C ASP A 192 -29.35 -9.66 2.78
N TRP A 193 -28.12 -10.15 2.59
CA TRP A 193 -26.95 -9.29 2.43
C TRP A 193 -26.93 -8.62 1.06
N TRP A 194 -27.05 -9.40 -0.01
CA TRP A 194 -26.83 -8.94 -1.39
C TRP A 194 -27.88 -7.91 -1.86
N ARG A 195 -29.13 -8.03 -1.39
CA ARG A 195 -30.20 -7.05 -1.62
C ARG A 195 -29.79 -5.61 -1.28
N GLU A 196 -28.94 -5.44 -0.28
CA GLU A 196 -28.45 -4.15 0.23
C GLU A 196 -27.00 -3.89 -0.25
N ALA A 197 -26.15 -4.93 -0.25
CA ALA A 197 -24.72 -4.80 -0.49
C ALA A 197 -24.30 -4.59 -1.96
N ARG A 198 -25.16 -4.92 -2.93
CA ARG A 198 -24.82 -4.80 -4.36
C ARG A 198 -24.61 -3.35 -4.83
N ASP A 199 -25.20 -2.39 -4.12
CA ASP A 199 -25.13 -0.97 -4.45
C ASP A 199 -23.92 -0.26 -3.78
N ASP A 200 -23.27 -0.89 -2.78
CA ASP A 200 -22.08 -0.37 -2.09
C ASP A 200 -20.89 -0.09 -3.04
N PHE A 201 -20.87 -0.77 -4.20
CA PHE A 201 -19.76 -0.75 -5.14
C PHE A 201 -19.79 0.44 -6.13
N ASP A 202 -20.93 1.09 -6.34
CA ASP A 202 -21.12 2.00 -7.48
C ASP A 202 -20.17 3.20 -7.47
N ASN A 203 -19.99 3.83 -6.30
CA ASN A 203 -19.07 4.97 -6.14
C ASN A 203 -17.58 4.57 -6.22
N VAL A 204 -17.26 3.27 -6.24
CA VAL A 204 -15.88 2.76 -6.27
C VAL A 204 -15.55 1.94 -7.53
N ARG A 205 -16.45 1.81 -8.51
CA ARG A 205 -16.22 1.05 -9.75
C ARG A 205 -14.96 1.43 -10.54
N ALA A 206 -14.52 2.69 -10.44
CA ALA A 206 -13.29 3.20 -11.05
C ALA A 206 -12.05 3.11 -10.13
N ALA A 207 -12.22 2.83 -8.85
CA ALA A 207 -11.16 2.89 -7.85
C ALA A 207 -10.29 1.62 -7.85
N SER A 208 -8.98 1.79 -7.68
CA SER A 208 -8.00 0.68 -7.81
C SER A 208 -8.24 -0.46 -6.81
N TYR A 209 -8.62 -0.12 -5.57
CA TYR A 209 -9.03 -1.09 -4.53
C TYR A 209 -10.35 -1.85 -4.81
N TYR A 210 -11.11 -1.48 -5.85
CA TYR A 210 -12.18 -2.31 -6.41
C TYR A 210 -11.67 -3.09 -7.63
N ARG A 211 -11.02 -2.40 -8.58
CA ARG A 211 -10.52 -3.00 -9.84
C ARG A 211 -9.64 -4.24 -9.61
N TYR A 212 -8.84 -4.28 -8.54
CA TYR A 212 -7.88 -5.37 -8.31
C TYR A 212 -8.50 -6.73 -8.00
N MET A 213 -9.74 -6.78 -7.50
CA MET A 213 -10.43 -8.04 -7.20
C MET A 213 -11.07 -8.67 -8.44
N LEU A 214 -11.36 -7.86 -9.47
CA LEU A 214 -12.10 -8.28 -10.67
C LEU A 214 -11.41 -9.39 -11.49
N PRO A 215 -10.06 -9.39 -11.68
CA PRO A 215 -9.38 -10.52 -12.29
C PRO A 215 -9.60 -11.84 -11.55
N ALA A 216 -9.71 -11.84 -10.22
CA ALA A 216 -9.96 -13.06 -9.47
C ALA A 216 -11.38 -13.60 -9.73
N TYR A 217 -12.40 -12.76 -9.74
CA TYR A 217 -13.77 -13.18 -10.10
C TYR A 217 -13.85 -13.67 -11.55
N LYS A 218 -13.15 -13.02 -12.48
CA LYS A 218 -13.12 -13.43 -13.88
C LYS A 218 -12.36 -14.74 -14.10
N ASP A 219 -11.12 -14.84 -13.63
CA ASP A 219 -10.19 -15.88 -14.05
C ASP A 219 -10.23 -17.14 -13.14
N LEU A 220 -10.74 -17.01 -11.91
CA LEU A 220 -10.97 -18.14 -10.99
C LEU A 220 -12.43 -18.63 -11.01
N TYR A 221 -13.40 -17.72 -11.23
CA TYR A 221 -14.83 -18.05 -11.17
C TYR A 221 -15.58 -17.93 -12.52
N GLY A 222 -15.03 -17.25 -13.54
CA GLY A 222 -15.73 -17.04 -14.81
C GLY A 222 -16.81 -15.95 -14.73
N VAL A 223 -16.73 -15.06 -13.75
CA VAL A 223 -17.75 -14.04 -13.46
C VAL A 223 -17.23 -12.65 -13.76
N ASP A 224 -17.92 -11.90 -14.61
CA ASP A 224 -17.71 -10.45 -14.72
C ASP A 224 -18.45 -9.75 -13.58
N PHE A 225 -17.70 -9.27 -12.58
CA PHE A 225 -18.29 -8.65 -11.40
C PHE A 225 -18.80 -7.21 -11.65
N ASP A 226 -18.38 -6.54 -12.72
CA ASP A 226 -18.95 -5.23 -13.08
C ASP A 226 -20.41 -5.37 -13.56
N ALA A 227 -20.75 -6.47 -14.23
CA ALA A 227 -22.04 -6.74 -14.88
C ALA A 227 -22.81 -7.93 -14.26
N ILE A 228 -22.56 -8.24 -12.99
CA ILE A 228 -23.07 -9.44 -12.31
C ILE A 228 -24.58 -9.38 -12.04
N THR A 229 -25.30 -10.47 -12.32
CA THR A 229 -26.71 -10.62 -11.91
C THR A 229 -26.84 -11.16 -10.49
N ASP A 230 -27.99 -10.95 -9.83
CA ASP A 230 -28.26 -11.49 -8.48
C ASP A 230 -28.06 -13.01 -8.40
N ASP A 231 -28.42 -13.76 -9.46
CA ASP A 231 -28.19 -15.21 -9.53
C ASP A 231 -26.71 -15.57 -9.71
N GLN A 232 -25.97 -14.84 -10.53
CA GLN A 232 -24.53 -15.02 -10.67
C GLN A 232 -23.80 -14.69 -9.36
N ALA A 233 -24.25 -13.67 -8.62
CA ALA A 233 -23.73 -13.31 -7.31
C ALA A 233 -23.97 -14.42 -6.27
N ARG A 234 -25.16 -15.05 -6.29
CA ARG A 234 -25.48 -16.22 -5.45
C ARG A 234 -24.61 -17.43 -5.80
N VAL A 235 -24.41 -17.72 -7.09
CA VAL A 235 -23.54 -18.81 -7.56
C VAL A 235 -22.08 -18.55 -7.19
N LEU A 236 -21.58 -17.32 -7.37
CA LEU A 236 -20.24 -16.90 -6.97
C LEU A 236 -20.03 -17.08 -5.46
N ASN A 237 -20.96 -16.57 -4.65
CA ASN A 237 -20.94 -16.71 -3.20
C ASN A 237 -20.87 -18.18 -2.75
N ASN A 238 -21.71 -19.04 -3.34
CA ASN A 238 -21.73 -20.47 -3.00
C ASN A 238 -20.42 -21.16 -3.40
N ARG A 239 -19.83 -20.82 -4.55
CA ARG A 239 -18.53 -21.37 -4.99
C ARG A 239 -17.37 -20.90 -4.12
N ILE A 240 -17.36 -19.64 -3.67
CA ILE A 240 -16.40 -19.18 -2.65
C ILE A 240 -16.55 -20.00 -1.37
N PHE A 241 -17.79 -20.23 -0.91
CA PHE A 241 -18.05 -21.01 0.30
C PHE A 241 -17.58 -22.46 0.20
N GLU A 242 -17.81 -23.17 -0.92
CA GLU A 242 -17.26 -24.53 -1.09
C GLU A 242 -15.73 -24.54 -1.11
N ASN A 243 -15.13 -23.62 -1.88
CA ASN A 243 -13.68 -23.54 -2.05
C ASN A 243 -12.97 -23.36 -0.70
N TYR A 244 -13.48 -22.50 0.17
CA TYR A 244 -12.94 -22.26 1.51
C TYR A 244 -13.37 -23.29 2.58
N ARG A 245 -13.93 -24.44 2.18
CA ARG A 245 -13.99 -25.65 3.03
C ARG A 245 -12.66 -26.41 3.05
N ASP A 246 -11.77 -26.18 2.09
CA ASP A 246 -10.55 -26.96 1.89
C ASP A 246 -9.32 -26.08 1.65
N VAL A 247 -8.26 -26.27 2.45
CA VAL A 247 -7.00 -25.53 2.34
C VAL A 247 -6.32 -25.70 0.97
N ARG A 248 -6.64 -26.77 0.23
CA ARG A 248 -6.19 -26.98 -1.15
C ARG A 248 -6.60 -25.86 -2.11
N TRP A 249 -7.67 -25.09 -1.82
CA TRP A 249 -8.01 -23.91 -2.61
C TRP A 249 -6.93 -22.82 -2.54
N ILE A 250 -6.38 -22.57 -1.35
CA ILE A 250 -5.31 -21.60 -1.15
C ILE A 250 -4.07 -22.00 -1.98
N HIS A 251 -3.72 -23.30 -1.94
CA HIS A 251 -2.61 -23.83 -2.73
C HIS A 251 -2.87 -23.74 -4.24
N GLU A 252 -4.06 -24.11 -4.72
CA GLU A 252 -4.44 -23.99 -6.14
C GLU A 252 -4.29 -22.55 -6.64
N VAL A 253 -4.88 -21.59 -5.93
CA VAL A 253 -4.88 -20.18 -6.35
C VAL A 253 -3.49 -19.55 -6.25
N VAL A 254 -2.79 -19.69 -5.11
CA VAL A 254 -1.49 -19.04 -4.91
C VAL A 254 -0.40 -19.69 -5.76
N THR A 255 -0.22 -21.01 -5.69
CA THR A 255 0.95 -21.65 -6.31
C THR A 255 0.77 -22.00 -7.77
N LYS A 256 -0.47 -22.29 -8.24
CA LYS A 256 -0.73 -22.66 -9.64
C LYS A 256 -1.35 -21.53 -10.46
N ARG A 257 -2.38 -20.84 -9.96
CA ARG A 257 -3.07 -19.79 -10.72
C ARG A 257 -2.29 -18.48 -10.74
N ALA A 258 -1.87 -17.97 -9.59
CA ALA A 258 -1.03 -16.77 -9.49
C ALA A 258 0.45 -17.06 -9.82
N LYS A 259 0.85 -18.34 -9.78
CA LYS A 259 2.23 -18.82 -9.94
C LYS A 259 3.22 -18.15 -8.99
N ILE A 260 2.87 -18.14 -7.70
CA ILE A 260 3.79 -17.74 -6.63
C ILE A 260 4.50 -19.00 -6.11
N GLU A 261 5.83 -19.06 -6.24
CA GLU A 261 6.62 -20.21 -5.75
C GLU A 261 6.98 -20.09 -4.26
N LEU A 262 7.21 -18.86 -3.80
CA LEU A 262 7.51 -18.51 -2.41
C LEU A 262 6.90 -17.14 -2.09
N MET A 263 6.44 -16.96 -0.85
CA MET A 263 5.61 -15.83 -0.43
C MET A 263 6.06 -15.33 0.95
N LEU A 264 6.62 -14.13 1.05
CA LEU A 264 7.08 -13.53 2.30
C LEU A 264 5.89 -13.02 3.13
N ASN A 265 5.49 -13.80 4.13
CA ASN A 265 4.31 -13.53 4.95
C ASN A 265 4.70 -12.79 6.24
N ASP A 266 4.05 -11.68 6.54
CA ASP A 266 4.21 -10.94 7.81
C ASP A 266 3.10 -11.34 8.80
N PRO A 267 3.39 -12.20 9.81
CA PRO A 267 2.42 -12.67 10.78
C PRO A 267 2.17 -11.61 11.85
N TYR A 268 1.60 -10.47 11.47
CA TYR A 268 1.41 -9.31 12.34
C TYR A 268 0.49 -9.56 13.55
N TRP A 269 -0.17 -10.72 13.60
CA TRP A 269 -0.99 -11.22 14.71
C TRP A 269 -0.21 -12.07 15.74
N ALA A 270 1.03 -12.49 15.43
CA ALA A 270 1.83 -13.40 16.25
C ALA A 270 3.35 -13.27 15.92
N ARG A 271 3.90 -12.06 16.03
CA ARG A 271 5.22 -11.71 15.45
C ARG A 271 6.39 -12.54 16.00
N LEU A 272 6.33 -12.94 17.26
CA LEU A 272 7.35 -13.73 17.96
C LEU A 272 7.08 -15.24 17.95
N ASP A 273 6.06 -15.71 17.22
CA ASP A 273 5.76 -17.16 17.10
C ASP A 273 6.68 -17.89 16.11
N PHE A 274 7.22 -17.16 15.13
CA PHE A 274 8.15 -17.65 14.11
C PHE A 274 7.72 -18.91 13.34
N ARG A 275 6.40 -19.14 13.18
CA ARG A 275 5.83 -20.24 12.39
C ARG A 275 5.27 -19.77 11.05
N THR A 276 5.34 -20.65 10.04
CA THR A 276 4.74 -20.48 8.72
C THR A 276 3.54 -21.40 8.56
N ALA A 277 2.38 -20.88 8.13
CA ALA A 277 1.15 -21.66 7.98
C ALA A 277 1.07 -22.50 6.69
N TYR A 278 1.88 -22.17 5.67
CA TYR A 278 1.84 -22.80 4.35
C TYR A 278 3.26 -23.15 3.87
N PRO A 279 3.48 -24.25 3.12
CA PRO A 279 4.82 -24.64 2.62
C PRO A 279 5.52 -23.60 1.74
N PHE A 280 4.76 -22.82 0.97
CA PHE A 280 5.27 -21.70 0.16
C PHE A 280 5.54 -20.44 1.01
N GLY A 281 5.04 -20.37 2.25
CA GLY A 281 5.20 -19.23 3.14
C GLY A 281 6.62 -19.10 3.68
N VAL A 282 7.17 -17.90 3.60
CA VAL A 282 8.48 -17.52 4.13
C VAL A 282 8.28 -16.56 5.29
N LEU A 283 9.02 -16.76 6.38
CA LEU A 283 8.92 -15.96 7.58
C LEU A 283 9.57 -14.58 7.41
N VAL A 284 8.88 -13.56 7.89
CA VAL A 284 9.35 -12.17 8.00
C VAL A 284 9.38 -11.78 9.49
N ILE A 285 10.47 -11.16 9.95
CA ILE A 285 10.63 -10.75 11.35
C ILE A 285 10.10 -9.32 11.52
N ASN A 286 8.87 -9.18 12.00
CA ASN A 286 8.23 -7.87 12.19
C ASN A 286 8.68 -7.24 13.52
N VAL A 287 9.46 -6.16 13.43
CA VAL A 287 10.13 -5.50 14.57
C VAL A 287 9.35 -4.29 15.12
N THR A 288 8.15 -4.01 14.60
CA THR A 288 7.40 -2.78 14.91
C THR A 288 7.17 -2.55 16.41
N PRO A 289 6.73 -3.55 17.22
CA PRO A 289 6.49 -3.32 18.65
C PRO A 289 7.74 -2.95 19.45
N PHE A 290 8.93 -3.27 18.94
CA PHE A 290 10.19 -3.10 19.68
C PHE A 290 10.55 -1.61 19.83
N LEU A 291 10.04 -0.75 18.93
CA LEU A 291 10.20 0.70 19.05
C LEU A 291 9.35 1.27 20.19
N ASP A 292 8.22 0.64 20.52
CA ASP A 292 7.31 1.11 21.57
C ASP A 292 7.55 0.44 22.93
N ALA A 293 8.23 -0.70 23.00
CA ALA A 293 8.49 -1.45 24.24
C ALA A 293 9.61 -0.84 25.12
N HIS A 294 9.43 0.41 25.53
CA HIS A 294 10.25 1.08 26.58
C HIS A 294 9.95 0.56 27.99
N HIS A 295 8.82 -0.14 28.17
CA HIS A 295 8.35 -0.75 29.41
C HIS A 295 7.41 -1.92 29.08
N PRO A 296 7.30 -2.99 29.89
CA PRO A 296 6.43 -4.14 29.60
C PRO A 296 4.97 -3.78 29.32
N GLU A 297 4.42 -2.80 30.05
CA GLU A 297 3.03 -2.34 29.84
C GLU A 297 2.79 -1.64 28.49
N ALA A 298 3.85 -1.20 27.78
CA ALA A 298 3.70 -0.60 26.45
C ALA A 298 3.37 -1.64 25.37
N VAL A 299 3.83 -2.88 25.54
CA VAL A 299 3.56 -4.01 24.64
C VAL A 299 3.13 -5.22 25.49
N PRO A 300 1.86 -5.25 25.94
CA PRO A 300 1.37 -6.27 26.88
C PRO A 300 0.95 -7.59 26.21
N ALA A 301 0.95 -7.66 24.87
CA ALA A 301 0.63 -8.88 24.12
C ALA A 301 1.87 -9.81 24.09
N PRO A 302 1.84 -11.02 24.66
CA PRO A 302 3.05 -11.85 24.79
C PRO A 302 3.73 -12.18 23.46
N MET A 303 2.94 -12.39 22.39
CA MET A 303 3.45 -12.71 21.05
C MET A 303 4.07 -11.52 20.29
N ASP A 304 4.07 -10.33 20.90
CA ASP A 304 4.70 -9.10 20.38
C ASP A 304 5.77 -8.53 21.35
N SER A 305 5.83 -9.03 22.59
CA SER A 305 6.54 -8.38 23.69
C SER A 305 7.97 -8.90 23.88
N PRO A 306 9.02 -8.06 23.69
CA PRO A 306 10.40 -8.47 23.97
C PRO A 306 10.63 -8.89 25.42
N TYR A 307 9.86 -8.34 26.37
CA TYR A 307 9.94 -8.70 27.79
C TYR A 307 9.40 -10.11 28.07
N ALA A 308 8.32 -10.52 27.39
CA ALA A 308 7.80 -11.88 27.50
C ALA A 308 8.76 -12.91 26.87
N PHE A 309 9.35 -12.57 25.72
CA PHE A 309 10.41 -13.36 25.09
C PHE A 309 11.65 -13.47 25.99
N ALA A 310 12.11 -12.35 26.57
CA ALA A 310 13.24 -12.34 27.50
C ALA A 310 12.99 -13.25 28.70
N GLN A 311 11.79 -13.21 29.29
CA GLN A 311 11.41 -14.10 30.38
C GLN A 311 11.44 -15.59 29.98
N GLN A 312 11.07 -15.93 28.74
CA GLN A 312 11.09 -17.30 28.22
C GLN A 312 12.52 -17.81 27.94
N GLU A 313 13.40 -16.95 27.44
CA GLU A 313 14.82 -17.25 27.18
C GLU A 313 15.73 -17.06 28.42
N GLY A 314 15.16 -16.72 29.59
CA GLY A 314 15.90 -16.50 30.84
C GLY A 314 16.75 -15.22 30.88
N MET A 315 16.50 -14.27 29.98
CA MET A 315 17.25 -13.03 29.83
C MET A 315 16.74 -11.92 30.78
N ARG A 316 17.67 -11.05 31.22
CA ARG A 316 17.37 -9.85 32.01
C ARG A 316 17.07 -8.66 31.10
N VAL A 317 16.30 -7.69 31.60
CA VAL A 317 15.98 -6.42 30.91
C VAL A 317 15.91 -5.28 31.94
N GLY A 318 17.04 -4.92 32.56
CA GLY A 318 17.17 -3.80 33.51
C GLY A 318 17.79 -2.54 32.92
N SER A 319 18.32 -2.60 31.69
CA SER A 319 19.04 -1.52 31.01
C SER A 319 18.73 -1.50 29.51
N LEU A 320 19.04 -0.38 28.83
CA LEU A 320 18.96 -0.30 27.37
C LEU A 320 19.90 -1.32 26.69
N GLU A 321 21.06 -1.57 27.29
CA GLU A 321 22.04 -2.54 26.80
C GLU A 321 21.48 -3.97 26.83
N GLU A 322 20.90 -4.39 27.97
CA GLU A 322 20.20 -5.67 28.09
C GLU A 322 18.98 -5.76 27.14
N TYR A 323 18.23 -4.67 26.97
CA TYR A 323 17.11 -4.63 26.01
C TYR A 323 17.56 -4.82 24.55
N VAL A 324 18.64 -4.15 24.14
CA VAL A 324 19.22 -4.31 22.79
C VAL A 324 19.79 -5.72 22.60
N ALA A 325 20.35 -6.33 23.65
CA ALA A 325 20.77 -7.74 23.62
C ALA A 325 19.58 -8.71 23.48
N VAL A 326 18.43 -8.40 24.08
CA VAL A 326 17.17 -9.14 23.84
C VAL A 326 16.71 -8.98 22.39
N LEU A 327 16.76 -7.77 21.80
CA LEU A 327 16.43 -7.59 20.38
C LEU A 327 17.37 -8.39 19.47
N ASP A 328 18.68 -8.39 19.76
CA ASP A 328 19.66 -9.21 19.05
C ASP A 328 19.35 -10.72 19.13
N ARG A 329 18.94 -11.21 20.30
CA ARG A 329 18.50 -12.60 20.49
C ARG A 329 17.19 -12.92 19.76
N ILE A 330 16.22 -12.00 19.74
CA ILE A 330 14.97 -12.12 18.97
C ILE A 330 15.28 -12.24 17.48
N LEU A 331 16.16 -11.38 16.95
CA LEU A 331 16.56 -11.39 15.54
C LEU A 331 17.35 -12.65 15.18
N GLN A 332 18.24 -13.11 16.06
CA GLN A 332 18.89 -14.42 15.92
C GLN A 332 17.85 -15.54 15.86
N ARG A 333 16.91 -15.58 16.80
CA ARG A 333 15.94 -16.67 16.94
C ARG A 333 14.96 -16.73 15.76
N GLY A 334 14.49 -15.58 15.28
CA GLY A 334 13.66 -15.50 14.08
C GLY A 334 14.42 -15.94 12.83
N LYS A 335 15.73 -15.66 12.72
CA LYS A 335 16.58 -16.12 11.63
C LYS A 335 16.86 -17.63 11.69
N GLU A 336 17.10 -18.19 12.88
CA GLU A 336 17.20 -19.64 13.11
C GLU A 336 15.92 -20.37 12.67
N ALA A 337 14.75 -19.75 12.88
CA ALA A 337 13.45 -20.25 12.43
C ALA A 337 13.18 -20.02 10.92
N GLY A 338 14.15 -19.56 10.13
CA GLY A 338 14.02 -19.34 8.69
C GLY A 338 13.49 -17.97 8.28
N GLY A 339 13.50 -16.99 9.18
CA GLY A 339 13.20 -15.58 8.88
C GLY A 339 14.24 -14.95 7.96
N VAL A 340 13.80 -14.40 6.81
CA VAL A 340 14.72 -13.95 5.74
C VAL A 340 14.99 -12.44 5.74
N CYS A 341 14.17 -11.66 6.43
CA CYS A 341 14.24 -10.19 6.48
C CYS A 341 13.59 -9.62 7.74
N LEU A 342 13.90 -8.37 8.05
CA LEU A 342 13.17 -7.55 9.04
C LEU A 342 12.07 -6.75 8.35
N LYS A 343 11.02 -6.39 9.10
CA LYS A 343 9.88 -5.62 8.61
C LYS A 343 9.36 -4.65 9.66
N THR A 344 8.96 -3.44 9.26
CA THR A 344 8.25 -2.50 10.14
C THR A 344 7.01 -1.88 9.48
N THR A 345 5.97 -1.65 10.28
CA THR A 345 4.74 -0.90 9.97
C THR A 345 4.68 0.43 10.71
N THR A 346 5.77 0.87 11.36
CA THR A 346 5.81 2.06 12.24
C THR A 346 5.36 3.36 11.56
N ALA A 347 5.45 3.46 10.23
CA ALA A 347 4.95 4.56 9.40
C ALA A 347 3.44 4.87 9.56
N TYR A 348 2.64 3.93 10.08
CA TYR A 348 1.23 4.16 10.43
C TYR A 348 1.06 4.77 11.85
N ALA A 349 2.04 4.57 12.73
CA ALA A 349 2.02 5.02 14.11
C ALA A 349 2.76 6.36 14.32
N ARG A 350 3.84 6.61 13.57
CA ARG A 350 4.65 7.83 13.67
C ARG A 350 5.40 8.16 12.37
N SER A 351 5.98 9.36 12.34
CA SER A 351 6.93 9.79 11.32
C SER A 351 8.19 8.91 11.25
N LEU A 352 8.67 8.68 10.02
CA LEU A 352 9.91 8.01 9.67
C LEU A 352 11.17 8.88 9.84
N ASP A 353 11.02 10.13 10.30
CA ASP A 353 12.13 10.94 10.82
C ASP A 353 12.72 10.26 12.07
N PHE A 354 13.83 9.54 11.90
CA PHE A 354 14.58 8.90 12.99
C PHE A 354 15.92 9.61 13.19
N ALA A 355 15.94 10.59 14.09
CA ALA A 355 17.18 11.28 14.45
C ALA A 355 18.16 10.30 15.10
N ASN A 356 19.47 10.55 15.00
CA ASN A 356 20.47 9.73 15.71
C ASN A 356 20.50 10.10 17.20
N ALA A 357 19.45 9.70 17.92
CA ALA A 357 19.25 10.03 19.33
C ALA A 357 20.32 9.36 20.21
N SER A 358 20.84 10.09 21.20
CA SER A 358 21.81 9.51 22.13
C SER A 358 21.16 8.47 23.04
N ARG A 359 21.96 7.50 23.48
CA ARG A 359 21.60 6.51 24.50
C ARG A 359 20.92 7.17 25.71
N ASP A 360 21.49 8.24 26.22
CA ASP A 360 21.00 8.90 27.43
C ASP A 360 19.68 9.67 27.19
N ALA A 361 19.39 10.05 25.95
CA ALA A 361 18.07 10.58 25.59
C ALA A 361 17.00 9.50 25.54
N ALA A 362 17.33 8.30 25.02
CA ALA A 362 16.45 7.14 25.07
C ALA A 362 16.25 6.60 26.51
N ALA A 363 17.29 6.67 27.34
CA ALA A 363 17.26 6.21 28.73
C ALA A 363 16.24 6.97 29.58
N ARG A 364 15.90 8.22 29.21
CA ARG A 364 14.85 8.98 29.91
C ARG A 364 13.45 8.38 29.74
N ALA A 365 13.17 7.55 28.74
CA ALA A 365 11.89 6.85 28.60
C ALA A 365 11.91 5.42 29.14
N PHE A 366 13.07 4.76 29.08
CA PHE A 366 13.20 3.34 29.42
C PHE A 366 12.85 3.06 30.89
N GLY A 367 12.08 2.01 31.14
CA GLY A 367 11.64 1.59 32.48
C GLY A 367 10.51 2.44 33.10
N ARG A 368 10.11 3.56 32.50
CA ARG A 368 8.95 4.36 32.94
C ARG A 368 7.66 3.84 32.31
N ARG A 369 6.52 3.95 33.00
CA ARG A 369 5.25 3.40 32.49
C ARG A 369 4.74 4.26 31.33
N PRO A 370 3.91 3.72 30.41
CA PRO A 370 3.51 4.44 29.19
C PRO A 370 2.83 5.79 29.42
N ASP A 371 2.13 5.98 30.53
CA ASP A 371 1.47 7.24 30.89
C ASP A 371 2.46 8.30 31.40
N ASP A 372 3.62 7.87 31.93
CA ASP A 372 4.64 8.74 32.51
C ASP A 372 5.59 9.33 31.45
N VAL A 373 5.58 8.82 30.22
CA VAL A 373 6.57 9.13 29.16
C VAL A 373 6.01 10.11 28.13
N GLY A 374 6.44 11.36 28.21
CA GLY A 374 6.11 12.42 27.25
C GLY A 374 6.64 12.16 25.83
N PRO A 375 6.10 12.86 24.80
CA PRO A 375 6.36 12.56 23.40
C PRO A 375 7.84 12.74 22.97
N VAL A 376 8.58 13.64 23.61
CA VAL A 376 10.01 13.89 23.31
C VAL A 376 10.88 12.69 23.71
N ASP A 377 10.73 12.21 24.95
CA ASP A 377 11.48 11.04 25.44
C ASP A 377 11.06 9.77 24.70
N ARG A 378 9.75 9.63 24.37
CA ARG A 378 9.24 8.53 23.54
C ARG A 378 9.85 8.52 22.14
N LYS A 379 9.93 9.69 21.47
CA LYS A 379 10.61 9.80 20.17
C LYS A 379 12.07 9.41 20.31
N ALA A 380 12.78 9.93 21.31
CA ALA A 380 14.20 9.61 21.52
C ALA A 380 14.46 8.11 21.72
N PHE A 381 13.59 7.39 22.44
CA PHE A 381 13.67 5.93 22.56
C PHE A 381 13.39 5.21 21.24
N GLN A 382 12.26 5.49 20.61
CA GLN A 382 11.89 4.90 19.31
C GLN A 382 12.96 5.14 18.23
N ASP A 383 13.55 6.33 18.22
CA ASP A 383 14.64 6.73 17.32
C ASP A 383 15.91 5.91 17.61
N TYR A 384 16.41 5.93 18.86
CA TYR A 384 17.60 5.16 19.25
C TYR A 384 17.44 3.66 18.93
N ILE A 385 16.28 3.07 19.25
CA ILE A 385 15.99 1.66 19.00
C ILE A 385 15.88 1.36 17.50
N MET A 386 15.32 2.25 16.66
CA MET A 386 15.37 2.09 15.21
C MET A 386 16.82 2.02 14.71
N TRP A 387 17.69 2.93 15.16
CA TRP A 387 19.11 2.90 14.81
C TRP A 387 19.80 1.61 15.27
N ARG A 388 19.52 1.11 16.49
CA ARG A 388 20.04 -0.20 16.96
C ARG A 388 19.55 -1.36 16.09
N ILE A 389 18.26 -1.39 15.73
CA ILE A 389 17.66 -2.43 14.86
C ILE A 389 18.28 -2.41 13.47
N VAL A 390 18.55 -1.23 12.89
CA VAL A 390 19.22 -1.09 11.59
C VAL A 390 20.65 -1.64 11.63
N GLU A 391 21.40 -1.42 12.71
CA GLU A 391 22.73 -2.04 12.90
C GLU A 391 22.64 -3.56 13.06
N LEU A 392 21.67 -4.06 13.83
CA LEU A 392 21.42 -5.51 13.99
C LEU A 392 20.98 -6.17 12.68
N ALA A 393 20.26 -5.47 11.81
CA ALA A 393 19.91 -5.94 10.47
C ALA A 393 21.17 -6.25 9.64
N ALA A 394 22.16 -5.34 9.66
CA ALA A 394 23.47 -5.58 9.04
C ALA A 394 24.23 -6.73 9.73
N LYS A 395 24.27 -6.78 11.07
CA LYS A 395 24.91 -7.86 11.85
C LYS A 395 24.40 -9.24 11.44
N HIS A 396 23.08 -9.39 11.33
CA HIS A 396 22.43 -10.66 10.97
C HIS A 396 22.34 -10.89 9.46
N GLY A 397 22.72 -9.92 8.61
CA GLY A 397 22.62 -10.01 7.16
C GLY A 397 21.17 -10.02 6.63
N LEU A 398 20.22 -9.51 7.43
CA LEU A 398 18.80 -9.46 7.13
C LEU A 398 18.46 -8.12 6.46
N PRO A 399 17.91 -8.10 5.23
CA PRO A 399 17.39 -6.87 4.64
C PRO A 399 16.20 -6.34 5.44
N PHE A 400 15.98 -5.03 5.43
CA PHE A 400 14.95 -4.38 6.24
C PHE A 400 13.88 -3.72 5.34
N GLN A 401 12.68 -4.32 5.34
CA GLN A 401 11.48 -3.81 4.70
C GLN A 401 10.83 -2.71 5.55
N ILE A 402 10.74 -1.50 5.01
CA ILE A 402 10.16 -0.33 5.69
C ILE A 402 8.95 0.15 4.89
N HIS A 403 7.78 0.18 5.54
CA HIS A 403 6.60 0.86 5.02
C HIS A 403 6.91 2.34 4.76
N THR A 404 6.71 2.80 3.52
CA THR A 404 6.76 4.20 3.11
C THR A 404 5.52 4.51 2.25
N GLY A 405 5.13 5.77 2.15
CA GLY A 405 4.01 6.18 1.29
C GLY A 405 2.64 6.27 1.98
N ASP A 406 1.69 5.39 1.64
CA ASP A 406 0.23 5.47 1.94
C ASP A 406 -0.18 5.21 3.41
N ALA A 407 0.68 5.66 4.34
CA ALA A 407 0.53 5.57 5.79
C ALA A 407 0.25 6.97 6.40
N GLN A 408 1.06 7.49 7.34
CA GLN A 408 0.94 8.87 7.85
C GLN A 408 1.39 9.96 6.84
N ILE A 409 0.99 9.85 5.57
CA ILE A 409 1.34 10.71 4.43
C ILE A 409 2.67 11.47 4.61
N GLN A 410 2.67 12.72 5.10
CA GLN A 410 3.90 13.52 5.25
C GLN A 410 4.98 12.81 6.08
N GLY A 411 4.61 12.14 7.17
CA GLY A 411 5.51 11.38 8.04
C GLY A 411 5.94 10.03 7.48
N SER A 412 5.30 9.51 6.44
CA SER A 412 5.69 8.28 5.72
C SER A 412 6.44 8.55 4.41
N ASN A 413 6.86 9.80 4.17
CA ASN A 413 7.70 10.18 3.04
C ASN A 413 9.08 9.47 3.11
N PRO A 414 9.51 8.74 2.07
CA PRO A 414 10.78 8.00 2.05
C PRO A 414 12.02 8.90 2.19
N LEU A 415 11.95 10.20 1.86
CA LEU A 415 13.06 11.15 2.08
C LEU A 415 13.47 11.26 3.55
N LEU A 416 12.55 11.01 4.50
CA LEU A 416 12.83 11.05 5.94
C LEU A 416 13.79 9.94 6.40
N LEU A 417 13.99 8.91 5.58
CA LEU A 417 14.93 7.82 5.84
C LEU A 417 16.35 8.08 5.32
N VAL A 418 16.60 9.18 4.59
CA VAL A 418 17.88 9.40 3.88
C VAL A 418 19.09 9.40 4.80
N ASP A 419 19.02 10.07 5.96
CA ASP A 419 20.13 10.11 6.92
C ASP A 419 20.39 8.73 7.55
N LEU A 420 19.33 7.99 7.87
CA LEU A 420 19.40 6.62 8.40
C LEU A 420 19.99 5.66 7.37
N ILE A 421 19.63 5.79 6.08
CA ILE A 421 20.15 5.00 4.96
C ILE A 421 21.64 5.31 4.72
N GLN A 422 21.98 6.61 4.68
CA GLN A 422 23.35 7.08 4.39
C GLN A 422 24.33 6.69 5.50
N ALA A 423 23.92 6.76 6.76
CA ALA A 423 24.76 6.38 7.90
C ALA A 423 24.94 4.85 8.05
N ASN A 424 24.09 4.03 7.42
CA ASN A 424 24.09 2.58 7.57
C ASN A 424 24.31 1.84 6.23
N PRO A 425 25.44 2.06 5.52
CA PRO A 425 25.69 1.51 4.18
C PRO A 425 25.81 -0.02 4.13
N ARG A 426 25.97 -0.69 5.29
CA ARG A 426 25.96 -2.17 5.39
C ARG A 426 24.55 -2.77 5.47
N THR A 427 23.54 -1.97 5.82
CA THR A 427 22.14 -2.44 5.91
C THR A 427 21.48 -2.32 4.55
N LYS A 428 20.84 -3.40 4.09
CA LYS A 428 20.05 -3.42 2.86
C LYS A 428 18.63 -2.96 3.17
N PHE A 429 18.24 -1.79 2.69
CA PHE A 429 16.91 -1.24 2.89
C PHE A 429 15.98 -1.58 1.73
N VAL A 430 14.71 -1.83 2.03
CA VAL A 430 13.67 -2.10 1.03
C VAL A 430 12.50 -1.15 1.27
N LEU A 431 12.26 -0.23 0.34
CA LEU A 431 11.26 0.84 0.48
C LEU A 431 9.95 0.40 -0.20
N PHE A 432 8.89 0.27 0.60
CA PHE A 432 7.63 -0.35 0.19
C PHE A 432 6.68 0.60 -0.55
N HIS A 433 5.72 0.03 -1.28
CA HIS A 433 4.70 0.77 -2.05
C HIS A 433 5.28 1.78 -3.05
N GLY A 434 6.56 1.61 -3.44
CA GLY A 434 7.31 2.62 -4.16
C GLY A 434 7.38 4.00 -3.49
N GLY A 435 7.13 4.10 -2.17
CA GLY A 435 7.01 5.36 -1.46
C GLY A 435 5.82 6.25 -1.87
N TYR A 436 4.74 5.69 -2.44
CA TYR A 436 3.58 6.42 -2.95
C TYR A 436 3.08 7.58 -2.06
N PRO A 437 2.93 8.83 -2.56
CA PRO A 437 3.06 9.27 -3.95
C PRO A 437 4.49 9.61 -4.41
N TRP A 438 5.49 9.57 -3.53
CA TRP A 438 6.89 9.98 -3.77
C TRP A 438 7.71 8.96 -4.57
N ILE A 439 7.17 8.49 -5.70
CA ILE A 439 7.79 7.45 -6.54
C ILE A 439 9.09 7.91 -7.19
N GLY A 440 9.20 9.20 -7.54
CA GLY A 440 10.39 9.76 -8.20
C GLY A 440 11.52 9.98 -7.20
N GLU A 441 11.18 10.46 -6.01
CA GLU A 441 12.09 10.60 -4.87
C GLU A 441 12.60 9.24 -4.40
N THR A 442 11.74 8.21 -4.35
CA THR A 442 12.15 6.82 -4.08
C THR A 442 13.14 6.31 -5.14
N GLY A 443 12.90 6.64 -6.42
CA GLY A 443 13.85 6.40 -7.52
C GLY A 443 15.19 7.11 -7.32
N ALA A 444 15.18 8.38 -6.91
CA ALA A 444 16.37 9.17 -6.63
C ALA A 444 17.19 8.62 -5.45
N ILE A 445 16.52 8.20 -4.36
CA ILE A 445 17.15 7.52 -3.22
C ILE A 445 17.81 6.22 -3.69
N ALA A 446 17.10 5.38 -4.43
CA ALA A 446 17.63 4.09 -4.89
C ALA A 446 18.75 4.23 -5.95
N ASN A 447 18.72 5.26 -6.79
CA ASN A 447 19.83 5.63 -7.67
C ASN A 447 21.07 5.99 -6.84
N ARG A 448 20.92 6.93 -5.88
CA ARG A 448 22.02 7.44 -5.04
C ARG A 448 22.63 6.38 -4.13
N TYR A 449 21.82 5.53 -3.50
CA TYR A 449 22.24 4.60 -2.45
C TYR A 449 22.18 3.15 -2.95
N ARG A 450 23.34 2.52 -3.14
CA ARG A 450 23.47 1.15 -3.67
C ARG A 450 22.95 0.07 -2.73
N ASN A 451 22.75 0.39 -1.45
CA ASN A 451 22.15 -0.48 -0.43
C ASN A 451 20.63 -0.34 -0.31
N VAL A 452 19.96 0.36 -1.23
CA VAL A 452 18.50 0.50 -1.30
C VAL A 452 17.90 -0.33 -2.44
N TRP A 453 16.80 -0.99 -2.14
CA TRP A 453 15.87 -1.64 -3.07
C TRP A 453 14.52 -0.93 -3.02
N ILE A 454 13.81 -0.89 -4.15
CA ILE A 454 12.42 -0.43 -4.22
C ILE A 454 11.51 -1.66 -4.32
N ASP A 455 10.43 -1.67 -3.54
CA ASP A 455 9.40 -2.70 -3.64
C ASP A 455 8.07 -2.09 -4.10
N SER A 456 7.51 -2.64 -5.18
CA SER A 456 6.22 -2.22 -5.71
C SER A 456 5.04 -2.85 -4.97
N CYS A 457 5.24 -3.57 -3.87
CA CYS A 457 4.15 -4.24 -3.16
C CYS A 457 2.99 -3.28 -2.87
N TRP A 458 1.75 -3.74 -3.07
CA TRP A 458 0.53 -2.92 -2.99
C TRP A 458 0.41 -1.75 -4.00
N LEU A 459 1.49 -1.23 -4.61
CA LEU A 459 1.44 -0.03 -5.47
C LEU A 459 0.48 -0.15 -6.68
N PRO A 460 0.44 -1.27 -7.45
CA PRO A 460 -0.58 -1.47 -8.48
C PRO A 460 -2.01 -1.50 -7.93
N THR A 461 -2.17 -2.00 -6.69
CA THR A 461 -3.45 -2.09 -5.98
C THR A 461 -3.91 -0.72 -5.47
N ILE A 462 -2.99 0.13 -4.95
CA ILE A 462 -3.22 1.55 -4.60
C ILE A 462 -3.61 2.37 -5.84
N SER A 463 -2.76 2.36 -6.87
CA SER A 463 -2.94 3.19 -8.07
C SER A 463 -2.17 2.62 -9.25
N TYR A 464 -2.85 1.84 -10.08
CA TYR A 464 -2.30 1.24 -11.30
C TYR A 464 -1.60 2.23 -12.24
N SER A 465 -2.15 3.44 -12.39
CA SER A 465 -1.56 4.51 -13.19
C SER A 465 -0.23 5.02 -12.60
N MET A 466 -0.15 5.14 -11.28
CA MET A 466 1.09 5.52 -10.61
C MET A 466 2.10 4.37 -10.64
N ALA A 467 1.67 3.12 -10.49
CA ALA A 467 2.52 1.94 -10.65
C ALA A 467 3.16 1.87 -12.05
N LYS A 468 2.37 2.15 -13.11
CA LYS A 468 2.92 2.15 -14.48
C LYS A 468 3.90 3.32 -14.70
N ARG A 469 3.60 4.49 -14.12
CA ARG A 469 4.55 5.62 -14.11
C ARG A 469 5.86 5.23 -13.42
N ALA A 470 5.76 4.66 -12.21
CA ALA A 470 6.88 4.24 -11.38
C ALA A 470 7.80 3.23 -12.08
N TYR A 471 7.26 2.15 -12.67
CA TYR A 471 8.08 1.17 -13.38
C TYR A 471 8.88 1.76 -14.55
N ARG A 472 8.36 2.76 -15.26
CA ARG A 472 9.10 3.43 -16.34
C ARG A 472 10.24 4.27 -15.75
N GLU A 473 9.92 5.16 -14.80
CA GLU A 473 10.89 6.06 -14.16
C GLU A 473 12.00 5.29 -13.42
N TRP A 474 11.68 4.24 -12.67
CA TRP A 474 12.67 3.44 -11.96
C TRP A 474 13.61 2.68 -12.91
N LEU A 475 13.09 2.12 -14.01
CA LEU A 475 13.91 1.47 -15.04
C LEU A 475 14.76 2.45 -15.87
N GLU A 476 14.60 3.77 -15.67
CA GLU A 476 15.43 4.82 -16.27
C GLU A 476 16.50 5.32 -15.29
N VAL A 477 16.18 5.46 -13.99
CA VAL A 477 17.10 6.03 -12.99
C VAL A 477 17.91 5.00 -12.21
N MET A 478 17.59 3.70 -12.27
CA MET A 478 18.33 2.66 -11.54
C MET A 478 18.36 1.31 -12.26
N PRO A 479 19.41 0.49 -12.02
CA PRO A 479 19.43 -0.90 -12.46
C PRO A 479 18.22 -1.72 -12.01
N SER A 480 17.72 -2.56 -12.92
CA SER A 480 16.54 -3.42 -12.74
C SER A 480 16.72 -4.54 -11.72
N ASP A 481 17.94 -4.77 -11.22
CA ASP A 481 18.29 -5.81 -10.23
C ASP A 481 17.91 -5.45 -8.78
N ARG A 482 17.40 -4.23 -8.56
CA ARG A 482 17.00 -3.70 -7.24
C ARG A 482 15.53 -3.27 -7.13
N ILE A 483 14.67 -3.74 -8.05
CA ILE A 483 13.22 -3.52 -8.02
C ILE A 483 12.52 -4.85 -7.66
N LEU A 484 11.55 -4.82 -6.75
CA LEU A 484 10.81 -5.97 -6.21
C LEU A 484 9.29 -5.77 -6.34
N TRP A 485 8.51 -6.80 -6.02
CA TRP A 485 7.05 -6.74 -5.98
C TRP A 485 6.47 -7.71 -4.94
N GLY A 486 5.27 -7.40 -4.46
CA GLY A 486 4.42 -8.32 -3.70
C GLY A 486 2.93 -7.96 -3.77
N ALA A 487 2.05 -8.87 -3.35
CA ALA A 487 0.61 -8.73 -3.50
C ALA A 487 -0.07 -7.91 -2.38
N ASP A 488 0.44 -8.01 -1.15
CA ASP A 488 -0.14 -7.43 0.09
C ASP A 488 -1.56 -8.00 0.40
N GLY A 489 -1.80 -9.27 0.05
CA GLY A 489 -3.09 -9.94 0.16
C GLY A 489 -3.36 -10.57 1.53
N ASN A 490 -4.63 -10.57 1.92
CA ASN A 490 -5.13 -11.22 3.15
C ASN A 490 -5.81 -12.59 2.88
N HIS A 491 -6.17 -12.87 1.63
CA HIS A 491 -6.87 -14.07 1.17
C HIS A 491 -6.53 -14.35 -0.32
N ALA A 492 -6.80 -15.56 -0.80
CA ALA A 492 -6.25 -16.07 -2.05
C ALA A 492 -6.63 -15.27 -3.31
N GLU A 493 -7.87 -14.79 -3.41
CA GLU A 493 -8.36 -13.98 -4.53
C GLU A 493 -7.73 -12.59 -4.56
N GLY A 494 -7.45 -11.99 -3.39
CA GLY A 494 -6.76 -10.71 -3.29
C GLY A 494 -5.30 -10.83 -3.74
N ILE A 495 -4.63 -11.90 -3.33
CA ILE A 495 -3.26 -12.24 -3.77
C ILE A 495 -3.22 -12.42 -5.29
N TYR A 496 -4.16 -13.21 -5.84
CA TYR A 496 -4.28 -13.43 -7.28
C TYR A 496 -4.52 -12.12 -8.05
N GLY A 497 -5.47 -11.29 -7.59
CA GLY A 497 -5.82 -10.03 -8.21
C GLY A 497 -4.66 -9.02 -8.27
N ALA A 498 -3.97 -8.83 -7.15
CA ALA A 498 -2.78 -7.98 -7.07
C ALA A 498 -1.61 -8.53 -7.91
N THR A 499 -1.43 -9.86 -7.95
CA THR A 499 -0.45 -10.52 -8.83
C THR A 499 -0.75 -10.24 -10.31
N VAL A 500 -2.00 -10.42 -10.73
CA VAL A 500 -2.41 -10.15 -12.12
C VAL A 500 -2.19 -8.69 -12.47
N MET A 501 -2.61 -7.74 -11.62
CA MET A 501 -2.39 -6.30 -11.86
C MET A 501 -0.91 -5.94 -11.92
N THR A 502 -0.07 -6.46 -11.02
CA THR A 502 1.38 -6.25 -11.07
C THR A 502 1.97 -6.72 -12.39
N ARG A 503 1.68 -7.97 -12.81
CA ARG A 503 2.14 -8.52 -14.09
C ARG A 503 1.59 -7.76 -15.30
N GLN A 504 0.39 -7.16 -15.22
CA GLN A 504 -0.15 -6.33 -16.33
C GLN A 504 0.58 -4.99 -16.42
N CYS A 505 0.68 -4.30 -15.28
CA CYS A 505 1.30 -2.99 -15.15
C CYS A 505 2.76 -3.00 -15.60
N LEU A 506 3.51 -4.03 -15.17
CA LEU A 506 4.90 -4.25 -15.59
C LEU A 506 5.00 -4.60 -17.08
N ALA A 507 4.10 -5.42 -17.62
CA ALA A 507 4.07 -5.73 -19.06
C ALA A 507 3.77 -4.50 -19.93
N GLU A 508 2.86 -3.60 -19.49
CA GLU A 508 2.63 -2.32 -20.17
C GLU A 508 3.87 -1.43 -20.15
N ALA A 509 4.48 -1.22 -18.98
CA ALA A 509 5.66 -0.37 -18.84
C ALA A 509 6.80 -0.87 -19.74
N LEU A 510 7.10 -2.17 -19.70
CA LEU A 510 8.12 -2.79 -20.54
C LEU A 510 7.80 -2.70 -22.04
N ALA A 511 6.54 -2.92 -22.44
CA ALA A 511 6.12 -2.81 -23.84
C ALA A 511 6.18 -1.37 -24.38
N GLU A 512 5.88 -0.36 -23.54
CA GLU A 512 6.08 1.05 -23.90
C GLU A 512 7.56 1.35 -24.19
N LYS A 513 8.50 0.88 -23.36
CA LYS A 513 9.94 1.09 -23.57
C LYS A 513 10.46 0.37 -24.82
N VAL A 514 9.99 -0.85 -25.10
CA VAL A 514 10.32 -1.59 -26.34
C VAL A 514 9.81 -0.87 -27.59
N ARG A 515 8.55 -0.40 -27.61
CA ARG A 515 7.95 0.27 -28.78
C ARG A 515 8.55 1.65 -29.08
N ARG A 516 9.21 2.29 -28.11
CA ARG A 516 9.99 3.53 -28.32
C ARG A 516 11.44 3.27 -28.72
N GLY A 517 11.87 2.01 -28.80
CA GLY A 517 13.26 1.62 -29.11
C GLY A 517 14.24 1.84 -27.96
N GLU A 518 13.75 2.10 -26.74
CA GLU A 518 14.59 2.37 -25.56
C GLU A 518 15.33 1.12 -25.05
N ILE A 519 14.71 -0.06 -25.20
CA ILE A 519 15.28 -1.38 -24.86
C ILE A 519 14.86 -2.42 -25.91
N ARG A 520 15.66 -3.49 -26.06
CA ARG A 520 15.25 -4.65 -26.87
C ARG A 520 14.20 -5.47 -26.13
N LEU A 521 13.42 -6.24 -26.88
CA LEU A 521 12.44 -7.17 -26.31
C LEU A 521 13.08 -8.16 -25.33
N GLU A 522 14.27 -8.67 -25.64
CA GLU A 522 15.00 -9.63 -24.78
C GLU A 522 15.41 -9.01 -23.44
N ASP A 523 15.90 -7.77 -23.43
CA ASP A 523 16.17 -7.02 -22.21
C ASP A 523 14.88 -6.78 -21.41
N ALA A 524 13.77 -6.47 -22.08
CA ALA A 524 12.47 -6.32 -21.43
C ALA A 524 12.00 -7.62 -20.74
N LEU A 525 12.18 -8.78 -21.39
CA LEU A 525 11.90 -10.08 -20.79
C LEU A 525 12.82 -10.36 -19.58
N ARG A 526 14.11 -10.00 -19.65
CA ARG A 526 15.05 -10.11 -18.53
C ARG A 526 14.63 -9.23 -17.35
N CYS A 527 14.33 -7.95 -17.57
CA CYS A 527 13.89 -7.03 -16.52
C CYS A 527 12.62 -7.52 -15.82
N GLY A 528 11.66 -8.06 -16.59
CA GLY A 528 10.45 -8.67 -16.03
C GLY A 528 10.72 -9.88 -15.14
N ARG A 529 11.67 -10.74 -15.52
CA ARG A 529 12.11 -11.91 -14.73
C ARG A 529 12.89 -11.53 -13.48
N GLN A 530 13.70 -10.49 -13.57
CA GLN A 530 14.41 -9.91 -12.43
C GLN A 530 13.43 -9.44 -11.36
N ILE A 531 12.51 -8.54 -11.73
CA ILE A 531 11.52 -7.95 -10.82
C ILE A 531 10.63 -9.02 -10.18
N LEU A 532 10.09 -9.96 -10.98
CA LEU A 532 9.15 -10.96 -10.48
C LEU A 532 9.80 -12.09 -9.65
N ARG A 533 11.12 -12.30 -9.74
CA ARG A 533 11.76 -13.50 -9.15
C ARG A 533 13.22 -13.32 -8.75
N GLU A 534 14.10 -13.00 -9.71
CA GLU A 534 15.54 -13.18 -9.51
C GLU A 534 16.11 -12.17 -8.50
N ASN A 535 15.51 -10.99 -8.38
CA ASN A 535 15.91 -9.96 -7.43
C ASN A 535 15.62 -10.39 -5.98
N ALA A 536 14.51 -11.09 -5.74
CA ALA A 536 14.25 -11.69 -4.43
C ALA A 536 15.26 -12.82 -4.12
N LEU A 537 15.58 -13.67 -5.10
CA LEU A 537 16.66 -14.68 -4.95
C LEU A 537 18.05 -14.06 -4.77
N ALA A 538 18.29 -12.84 -5.24
CA ALA A 538 19.53 -12.09 -5.06
C ALA A 538 19.61 -11.42 -3.67
N LEU A 539 18.53 -10.77 -3.26
CA LEU A 539 18.43 -10.03 -1.99
C LEU A 539 18.34 -10.95 -0.77
N PHE A 540 17.60 -12.06 -0.89
CA PHE A 540 17.32 -13.03 0.17
C PHE A 540 17.91 -14.42 -0.17
N PRO A 541 19.22 -14.67 -0.03
CA PRO A 541 19.86 -15.92 -0.47
C PRO A 541 19.26 -17.20 0.10
N ALA A 542 18.67 -17.15 1.30
CA ALA A 542 18.00 -18.29 1.95
C ALA A 542 16.84 -18.88 1.12
N LEU A 543 16.22 -18.10 0.22
CA LEU A 543 15.16 -18.58 -0.67
C LEU A 543 15.66 -19.62 -1.69
N ARG A 544 16.97 -19.63 -2.01
CA ARG A 544 17.55 -20.53 -3.04
C ARG A 544 17.48 -22.00 -2.66
N GLY A 545 17.51 -22.32 -1.36
CA GLY A 545 17.31 -23.67 -0.85
C GLY A 545 15.83 -24.08 -0.74
N ARG A 546 14.89 -23.16 -1.02
CA ARG A 546 13.44 -23.37 -0.91
C ARG A 546 12.71 -23.38 -2.25
N VAL A 547 13.29 -22.83 -3.31
CA VAL A 547 12.74 -22.95 -4.66
C VAL A 547 12.94 -24.37 -5.19
N VAL A 548 11.84 -25.10 -5.32
CA VAL A 548 11.85 -26.43 -5.95
C VAL A 548 12.28 -26.28 -7.40
N GLN A 549 13.24 -27.08 -7.86
CA GLN A 549 13.48 -27.24 -9.29
C GLN A 549 12.31 -28.01 -9.89
N TRP A 550 11.30 -27.28 -10.36
CA TRP A 550 10.30 -27.83 -11.26
C TRP A 550 11.01 -28.41 -12.49
N PRO A 551 10.69 -29.65 -12.91
CA PRO A 551 11.06 -30.14 -14.24
C PRO A 551 10.61 -29.12 -15.30
N ARG A 552 11.48 -28.86 -16.29
CA ARG A 552 11.24 -27.88 -17.35
C ARG A 552 10.29 -28.40 -18.43
#